data_AF-A0A3P7UAN6-F1
#
_entry.id   AF-A0A3P7UAN6-F1
#
_cell.length_a   1.000
_cell.length_b   1.000
_cell.length_c   1.000
_cell.angle_alpha   90.00
_cell.angle_beta   90.00
_cell.angle_gamma   90.00
#
_symmetry.space_group_name_H-M   'P 1'
#
loop_
_entity.id
_entity.type
_entity.pdbx_description
1 polymer ?
#
loop_
_entity_poly.entity_id
_entity_poly.type
_entity_poly.pdbx_seq_one_letter_code
_entity_poly.pdbx_strand_id
1 'polypeptide(L)' 'MHPVPGGVPFRHDPVKKYELYRKGWLENPPPGEKKRLSLRWKVREFMLRRDVSRVKPVDLARRRISNPDWSPRPYLD' A
#
# COMPACT_ATOMS: atom_id res chain seq x y z
N MET A 1 -18.52 -2.78 -36.23
CA MET A 1 -17.27 -3.60 -36.17
C MET A 1 -16.50 -3.15 -34.94
N HIS A 2 -16.50 -3.96 -33.87
CA HIS A 2 -15.73 -3.67 -32.66
C HIS A 2 -14.27 -4.12 -32.86
N PRO A 3 -13.28 -3.35 -32.39
CA PRO A 3 -11.87 -3.75 -32.50
C PRO A 3 -11.60 -5.02 -31.70
N VAL A 4 -10.78 -5.92 -32.28
CA VAL A 4 -10.35 -7.18 -31.65
C VAL A 4 -9.55 -6.87 -30.39
N PRO A 5 -9.83 -7.50 -29.23
CA PRO A 5 -9.07 -7.26 -28.01
C PRO A 5 -7.58 -7.57 -28.24
N GLY A 6 -6.71 -6.62 -27.86
CA GLY A 6 -5.25 -6.71 -28.08
C GLY A 6 -4.74 -6.03 -29.36
N GLY A 7 -5.63 -5.56 -30.24
CA GLY A 7 -5.29 -4.88 -31.50
C GLY A 7 -5.01 -3.39 -31.39
N VAL A 8 -4.38 -2.92 -30.30
CA VAL A 8 -3.93 -1.53 -30.22
C VAL A 8 -2.48 -1.46 -30.70
N PRO A 9 -2.14 -0.72 -31.77
CA PRO A 9 -0.75 -0.39 -32.11
C PRO A 9 -0.24 0.67 -31.13
N PHE A 10 -0.43 0.46 -29.82
CA PHE A 10 -0.02 1.39 -28.80
C PHE A 10 1.49 1.26 -28.60
N ARG A 11 2.23 1.88 -29.52
CA ARG A 11 3.65 2.14 -29.36
C ARG A 11 3.78 3.18 -28.26
N HIS A 12 4.12 2.74 -27.05
CA HIS A 12 4.54 3.66 -26.00
C HIS A 12 5.78 4.42 -26.51
N ASP A 13 5.64 5.73 -26.67
CA ASP A 13 6.78 6.62 -26.85
C ASP A 13 7.71 6.44 -25.62
N PRO A 14 8.94 5.93 -25.81
CA PRO A 14 9.86 5.67 -24.70
C PRO A 14 10.21 6.95 -23.94
N VAL A 15 10.18 8.11 -24.60
CA VAL A 15 10.44 9.41 -23.97
C VAL A 15 9.29 9.78 -23.04
N LYS A 16 8.03 9.67 -23.52
CA LYS A 16 6.86 9.90 -22.65
C LYS A 16 6.80 8.93 -21.48
N LYS A 17 7.17 7.66 -21.69
CA LYS A 17 7.25 6.65 -20.62
C LYS A 17 8.32 7.02 -19.59
N TYR A 18 9.48 7.50 -20.04
CA TYR A 18 10.53 8.00 -19.16
C TYR A 18 10.07 9.23 -18.36
N GLU A 19 9.46 10.23 -19.00
CA GLU A 19 8.97 11.43 -18.33
C GLU A 19 7.90 11.11 -17.27
N LEU A 20 6.98 10.21 -17.59
CA LEU A 20 5.96 9.72 -16.65
C LEU A 20 6.61 9.12 -15.40
N TYR A 21 7.56 8.20 -15.58
CA TYR A 21 8.22 7.56 -14.45
C TYR A 21 9.13 8.52 -13.69
N ARG A 22 9.85 9.40 -14.38
CA ARG A 22 10.68 10.44 -13.75
C ARG A 22 9.84 11.32 -12.84
N LYS A 23 8.66 11.76 -13.30
CA LYS A 23 7.72 12.56 -12.49
C LYS A 23 7.21 11.76 -11.29
N GLY A 24 6.76 10.52 -11.52
CA GLY A 24 6.26 9.66 -10.43
C GLY A 24 7.33 9.34 -9.37
N TRP A 25 8.59 9.20 -9.78
CA TRP A 25 9.72 8.93 -8.90
C TRP A 25 10.12 10.16 -8.08
N LEU A 26 10.06 11.37 -8.66
CA LEU A 26 10.26 12.63 -7.93
C LEU A 26 9.15 12.88 -6.90
N GLU A 27 7.91 12.53 -7.24
CA GLU A 27 6.77 12.65 -6.31
C GLU A 27 6.82 11.60 -5.19
N ASN A 28 7.41 10.42 -5.46
CA ASN A 28 7.53 9.30 -4.54
C ASN A 28 9.00 8.93 -4.33
N PRO A 29 9.75 9.76 -3.58
CA PRO A 29 11.15 9.48 -3.32
C PRO A 29 11.30 8.14 -2.61
N PRO A 30 12.44 7.45 -2.80
CA PRO A 30 12.72 6.15 -2.22
C PRO A 30 12.29 6.06 -0.75
N PRO A 31 11.69 4.93 -0.32
CA PRO A 31 11.29 4.73 1.06
C PRO A 31 12.50 4.91 1.98
N GLY A 32 12.53 6.04 2.70
CA GLY A 32 13.69 6.48 3.50
C GLY A 32 13.99 7.99 3.35
N GLU A 33 13.75 8.56 2.17
CA GLU A 33 14.03 9.97 1.86
C GLU A 33 12.92 10.93 2.32
N LYS A 34 11.65 10.51 2.18
CA LYS A 34 10.56 11.13 2.93
C LYS A 34 10.72 10.72 4.39
N LYS A 35 11.58 11.45 5.12
CA LYS A 35 11.65 11.46 6.58
C LYS A 35 10.30 11.95 7.11
N ARG A 36 9.30 11.06 7.08
CA ARG A 36 8.00 11.18 7.74
C ARG A 36 8.19 11.09 9.26
N LEU A 37 9.28 11.66 9.78
CA LEU A 37 9.62 11.68 11.19
C LEU A 37 8.48 12.34 11.95
N SER A 38 7.95 13.46 11.47
CA SER A 38 6.77 14.11 12.06
C SER A 38 5.55 13.19 12.13
N LEU A 39 5.23 12.44 11.06
CA LEU A 39 4.15 11.45 11.08
C LEU A 39 4.45 10.29 12.05
N ARG A 40 5.68 9.77 12.07
CA ARG A 40 6.11 8.70 12.98
C ARG A 40 6.01 9.15 14.44
N TRP A 41 6.50 10.35 14.75
CA TRP A 41 6.40 10.96 16.07
C TRP A 41 4.95 11.20 16.46
N LYS A 42 4.12 11.74 15.56
CA LYS A 42 2.68 11.96 15.79
C LYS A 42 1.92 10.65 16.04
N VAL A 43 2.20 9.59 15.27
CA VAL A 43 1.61 8.25 15.50
C VAL A 43 2.09 7.67 16.83
N ARG A 44 3.38 7.80 17.15
CA ARG A 44 3.94 7.34 18.43
C ARG A 44 3.31 8.06 19.61
N GLU A 45 3.22 9.38 19.56
CA GLU A 45 2.54 10.20 20.58
C GLU A 45 1.07 9.79 20.72
N PHE A 46 0.37 9.58 19.61
CA PHE A 46 -1.02 9.11 19.65
C PHE A 46 -1.16 7.72 20.27
N MET A 47 -0.24 6.80 19.98
CA MET A 47 -0.21 5.46 20.60
C MET A 47 0.19 5.49 22.08
N LEU A 48 1.00 6.48 22.51
CA LEU A 48 1.34 6.70 23.92
C LEU A 48 0.21 7.38 24.70
N ARG A 49 -0.55 8.27 24.06
CA ARG A 49 -1.71 8.96 24.65
C ARG A 49 -2.95 8.09 24.73
N ARG A 50 -3.09 7.12 23.83
CA ARG A 50 -4.01 6.01 24.06
C ARG A 50 -3.41 5.19 25.20
N ASP A 51 -4.07 5.19 26.35
CA ASP A 51 -3.81 4.23 27.42
C ASP A 51 -3.47 2.89 26.78
N VAL A 52 -2.26 2.39 27.08
CA VAL A 52 -1.72 1.12 26.59
C VAL A 52 -2.89 0.16 26.50
N SER A 53 -3.19 -0.27 25.27
CA SER A 53 -4.36 -1.07 24.93
C SER A 53 -4.69 -2.00 26.09
N ARG A 54 -5.93 -1.97 26.58
CA ARG A 54 -6.45 -2.82 27.68
C ARG A 54 -6.42 -4.32 27.34
N VAL A 55 -5.54 -4.74 26.43
CA VAL A 55 -5.20 -6.11 26.09
C VAL A 55 -4.63 -6.74 27.36
N LYS A 56 -5.50 -7.46 28.04
CA LYS A 56 -5.12 -8.35 29.12
C LYS A 56 -4.47 -9.60 28.51
N PRO A 57 -3.67 -10.36 29.27
CA PRO A 57 -3.10 -11.62 28.78
C PRO A 57 -4.15 -12.58 28.18
N VAL A 58 -5.39 -12.54 28.67
CA VAL A 58 -6.54 -13.31 28.13
C VAL A 58 -6.93 -12.91 26.70
N ASP A 59 -6.73 -11.65 26.31
CA ASP A 59 -7.06 -11.17 24.97
C ASP A 59 -6.03 -11.66 23.93
N LEU A 60 -4.80 -11.94 24.36
CA LEU A 60 -3.75 -12.55 23.53
C LEU A 60 -3.98 -14.05 23.31
N ALA A 61 -4.61 -14.73 24.29
CA ALA A 61 -4.96 -16.14 24.18
C ALA A 61 -6.17 -16.41 23.26
N ARG A 62 -6.93 -15.36 22.90
CA ARG A 62 -8.08 -15.48 22.01
C ARG A 62 -7.59 -15.77 20.58
N ARG A 63 -8.08 -16.85 19.96
CA ARG A 63 -7.83 -17.12 18.52
C ARG A 63 -8.24 -15.90 17.70
N ARG A 64 -7.29 -15.27 17.02
CA ARG A 64 -7.59 -14.19 16.07
C ARG A 64 -8.39 -14.78 14.91
N ILE A 65 -9.58 -14.25 14.68
CA ILE A 65 -10.36 -14.53 13.48
C ILE A 65 -9.62 -13.82 12.34
N SER A 66 -9.10 -14.59 11.38
CA SER A 66 -8.49 -14.02 10.18
C SER A 66 -9.57 -13.31 9.36
N ASN A 67 -9.28 -12.10 8.88
CA ASN A 67 -10.21 -11.41 7.99
C ASN A 67 -10.30 -12.20 6.67
N PRO A 68 -11.47 -12.72 6.28
CA PRO A 68 -11.63 -13.46 5.04
C PRO A 68 -11.27 -12.62 3.80
N ASP A 69 -11.39 -11.29 3.85
CA ASP A 69 -11.00 -10.41 2.74
C ASP A 69 -9.47 -10.33 2.54
N TRP A 70 -8.69 -10.70 3.56
CA TRP A 70 -7.23 -10.75 3.48
C TRP A 70 -6.70 -12.14 3.14
N SER A 71 -7.59 -13.14 3.10
CA SER A 71 -7.20 -14.46 2.60
C SER A 71 -7.05 -14.37 1.08
N PRO A 72 -5.95 -14.89 0.49
CA PRO A 72 -5.79 -14.92 -0.96
C PRO A 72 -6.99 -15.66 -1.55
N ARG A 73 -7.82 -14.95 -2.32
CA ARG A 73 -8.91 -15.60 -3.05
C ARG A 73 -8.28 -16.58 -4.05
N PRO A 74 -8.76 -17.82 -4.13
CA PRO A 74 -8.37 -18.71 -5.23
C PRO A 74 -8.63 -17.97 -6.53
N TYR A 75 -7.58 -17.76 -7.32
CA TYR A 75 -7.64 -17.01 -8.58
C TYR A 75 -8.00 -17.90 -9.78
N LEU A 76 -8.50 -19.11 -9.51
CA LEU A 76 -8.85 -20.12 -10.50
C LEU A 76 -10.24 -20.67 -10.14
N ASP A 77 -11.25 -20.15 -10.82
CA ASP A 77 -12.52 -20.83 -11.12
C ASP A 77 -12.58 -21.01 -12.65
#